data_AF-A0A143ZTX2-F1
#
_entry.id   AF-A0A143ZTX2-F1
#
_cell.length_a   1.000
_cell.length_b   1.000
_cell.length_c   1.000
_cell.angle_alpha   90.00
_cell.angle_beta   90.00
_cell.angle_gamma   90.00
#
_symmetry.space_group_name_H-M   'P 1'
#
loop_
_entity.id
_entity.type
_entity.pdbx_description
1 polymer ?
#
loop_
_entity_poly.entity_id
_entity_poly.type
_entity_poly.pdbx_seq_one_letter_code
_entity_poly.pdbx_strand_id
1 'polypeptide(L)'
;MKYAPNGETIPQNMRQDLNEKILYLIRNNRADEFGITPEDIYNAYTGSGGLHGLNRSDYDSYSEYSEAKKEIENGQFFTPPAICRFIAETLSPSKEDSVADLTCGTGSFFNFLPSESSLYGCEIDGKAYTVARYLYPNATM
;
A
#
# COMPACT_ATOMS: atom_id res chain seq x y z
N MET A 1 3.70 14.82 -7.20
CA MET A 1 2.98 14.17 -6.09
C MET A 1 1.50 14.18 -6.42
N LYS A 2 0.80 13.04 -6.36
CA LYS A 2 -0.64 12.92 -6.69
C LYS A 2 -1.55 13.11 -5.47
N TYR A 3 -1.18 12.53 -4.33
CA TYR A 3 -1.89 12.53 -3.06
C TYR A 3 -1.00 13.11 -1.96
N ALA A 4 -1.56 13.91 -1.06
CA ALA A 4 -0.88 14.49 0.09
C ALA A 4 -0.82 13.47 1.25
N PRO A 5 0.38 13.05 1.68
CA PRO A 5 0.53 12.26 2.90
C PRO A 5 0.20 13.11 4.13
N ASN A 6 -0.74 12.67 4.97
CA ASN A 6 -1.15 13.41 6.16
C ASN A 6 -0.33 13.05 7.43
N GLY A 7 0.48 11.98 7.37
CA GLY A 7 1.33 11.53 8.48
C GLY A 7 0.55 10.91 9.65
N GLU A 8 -0.74 10.67 9.50
CA GLU A 8 -1.56 10.04 10.52
C GLU A 8 -1.21 8.55 10.66
N THR A 9 -1.21 8.07 11.89
CA THR A 9 -0.99 6.65 12.17
C THR A 9 -2.32 6.01 12.53
N ILE A 10 -2.78 5.08 11.70
CA ILE A 10 -3.98 4.29 11.99
C ILE A 10 -3.71 3.36 13.19
N PRO A 11 -4.51 3.45 14.27
CA PRO A 11 -4.39 2.56 15.42
C PRO A 11 -4.48 1.09 15.02
N GLN A 12 -3.62 0.23 15.58
CA GLN A 12 -3.51 -1.17 15.18
C GLN A 12 -4.85 -1.91 15.22
N ASN A 13 -5.66 -1.66 16.25
CA ASN A 13 -6.97 -2.28 16.45
C ASN A 13 -8.04 -1.84 15.42
N MET A 14 -7.79 -0.77 14.66
CA MET A 14 -8.70 -0.25 13.63
C MET A 14 -8.29 -0.66 12.22
N ARG A 15 -7.05 -1.10 12.02
CA ARG A 15 -6.47 -1.36 10.69
C ARG A 15 -7.23 -2.41 9.91
N GLN A 16 -7.58 -3.53 10.54
CA GLN A 16 -8.29 -4.61 9.88
C GLN A 16 -9.66 -4.14 9.36
N ASP A 17 -10.51 -3.61 10.25
CA ASP A 17 -11.83 -3.11 9.91
C ASP A 17 -11.79 -2.03 8.82
N LEU A 18 -10.80 -1.14 8.87
CA LEU A 18 -10.66 -0.07 7.90
C LEU A 18 -10.22 -0.60 6.53
N ASN A 19 -9.26 -1.52 6.48
CA ASN A 19 -8.84 -2.17 5.24
C ASN A 19 -10.00 -2.92 4.57
N GLU A 20 -10.80 -3.65 5.36
CA GLU A 20 -11.97 -4.37 4.84
C GLU A 20 -13.02 -3.42 4.25
N LYS A 21 -13.29 -2.30 4.92
CA LYS A 21 -14.20 -1.26 4.41
C LYS A 21 -13.68 -0.61 3.13
N ILE A 22 -12.40 -0.24 3.09
CA ILE A 22 -11.77 0.34 1.88
C ILE A 22 -11.89 -0.62 0.70
N LEU A 23 -11.53 -1.89 0.89
CA LEU A 23 -11.64 -2.91 -0.15
C LEU A 23 -13.08 -3.12 -0.60
N TYR A 24 -14.04 -3.10 0.33
CA TYR A 24 -15.47 -3.14 0.00
C TYR A 24 -15.89 -1.95 -0.86
N LEU A 25 -15.52 -0.72 -0.47
CA LEU A 25 -15.86 0.49 -1.21
C LEU A 25 -15.28 0.49 -2.63
N ILE A 26 -14.01 0.10 -2.78
CA ILE A 26 -13.33 0.02 -4.09
C ILE A 26 -14.02 -1.03 -4.97
N ARG A 27 -14.20 -2.26 -4.48
CA ARG A 27 -14.77 -3.36 -5.28
C ARG A 27 -16.19 -3.13 -5.74
N ASN A 28 -16.96 -2.35 -4.98
CA ASN A 28 -18.35 -2.03 -5.30
C ASN A 28 -18.50 -0.65 -5.98
N ASN A 29 -17.40 0.07 -6.23
CA ASN A 29 -17.42 1.43 -6.78
C ASN A 29 -18.32 2.39 -5.98
N ARG A 30 -18.20 2.35 -4.64
CA ARG A 30 -19.05 3.12 -3.71
C ARG A 30 -18.31 4.20 -2.93
N ALA A 31 -17.00 4.37 -3.13
CA ALA A 31 -16.23 5.37 -2.38
C ALA A 31 -16.85 6.78 -2.48
N ASP A 32 -17.23 7.20 -3.69
CA ASP A 32 -17.87 8.50 -3.96
C ASP A 32 -19.23 8.65 -3.27
N GLU A 33 -20.01 7.57 -3.14
CA GLU A 33 -21.32 7.57 -2.45
C GLU A 33 -21.19 8.01 -0.98
N PHE A 34 -20.07 7.66 -0.35
CA PHE A 34 -19.78 7.99 1.04
C PHE A 34 -18.86 9.22 1.18
N GLY A 35 -18.57 9.92 0.08
CA GLY A 35 -17.66 11.07 0.07
C GLY A 35 -16.21 10.72 0.39
N ILE A 36 -15.81 9.46 0.22
CA ILE A 36 -14.44 8.99 0.46
C ILE A 36 -13.63 9.18 -0.81
N THR A 37 -12.60 10.00 -0.73
CA THR A 37 -11.73 10.31 -1.86
C THR A 37 -10.61 9.28 -2.02
N PRO A 38 -9.96 9.21 -3.20
CA PRO A 38 -8.73 8.43 -3.35
C PRO A 38 -7.60 8.86 -2.42
N GLU A 39 -7.53 10.13 -2.03
CA GLU A 39 -6.53 10.60 -1.05
C GLU A 39 -6.82 10.07 0.37
N ASP A 40 -8.09 9.94 0.75
CA ASP A 40 -8.46 9.29 2.01
C ASP A 40 -8.02 7.83 2.01
N ILE A 41 -8.26 7.11 0.91
CA ILE A 41 -7.83 5.71 0.75
C ILE A 41 -6.30 5.58 0.77
N TYR A 42 -5.59 6.49 0.10
CA TYR A 42 -4.12 6.53 0.09
C TYR A 42 -3.54 6.65 1.50
N ASN A 43 -4.14 7.47 2.36
CA ASN A 43 -3.67 7.68 3.73
C ASN A 43 -4.17 6.61 4.71
N ALA A 44 -5.30 5.96 4.44
CA ALA A 44 -5.97 5.07 5.40
C ALA A 44 -5.63 3.58 5.24
N TYR A 45 -5.33 3.10 4.04
CA TYR A 45 -5.08 1.67 3.82
C TYR A 45 -3.69 1.24 4.32
N THR A 46 -3.64 0.27 5.23
CA THR A 46 -2.38 -0.14 5.89
C THR A 46 -1.86 -1.51 5.47
N GLY A 47 -2.62 -2.25 4.67
CA GLY A 47 -2.27 -3.62 4.29
C GLY A 47 -2.38 -4.62 5.45
N SER A 48 -1.90 -5.84 5.20
CA SER A 48 -1.97 -6.99 6.11
C SER A 48 -0.82 -7.03 7.14
N GLY A 49 0.19 -6.17 7.00
CA GLY A 49 1.32 -6.10 7.94
C GLY A 49 0.90 -5.77 9.37
N GLY A 50 1.33 -6.59 10.32
CA GLY A 50 0.92 -6.55 11.73
C GLY A 50 -0.46 -7.17 12.02
N LEU A 51 -1.18 -7.70 11.02
CA LEU A 51 -2.52 -8.30 11.17
C LEU A 51 -2.47 -9.83 11.19
N HIS A 52 -1.35 -10.42 11.63
CA HIS A 52 -1.14 -11.87 11.67
C HIS A 52 -1.93 -12.64 12.73
N GLY A 53 -2.48 -11.99 13.76
CA GLY A 53 -3.25 -12.64 14.83
C GLY A 53 -2.46 -13.56 15.79
N LEU A 54 -1.19 -13.88 15.48
CA LEU A 54 -0.29 -14.64 16.36
C LEU A 54 0.02 -13.92 17.68
N ASN A 55 0.13 -14.67 18.79
CA ASN A 55 0.72 -14.19 20.04
C ASN A 55 2.14 -14.73 20.21
N ARG A 56 3.07 -13.89 20.67
CA ARG A 56 4.45 -14.30 20.94
C ARG A 56 4.53 -15.44 21.97
N SER A 57 3.61 -15.50 22.94
CA SER A 57 3.56 -16.53 23.98
C SER A 57 3.36 -17.95 23.45
N ASP A 58 2.85 -18.09 22.22
CA ASP A 58 2.47 -19.38 21.65
C ASP A 58 3.65 -20.10 20.99
N TYR A 59 4.87 -19.57 21.12
CA TYR A 59 6.09 -20.04 20.44
C TYR A 59 7.27 -20.17 21.42
N ASP A 60 8.10 -21.19 21.23
CA ASP A 60 9.24 -21.47 22.11
C ASP A 60 10.39 -20.48 21.89
N SER A 61 10.55 -19.97 20.67
CA SER A 61 11.60 -19.00 20.33
C SER A 61 11.10 -17.79 19.55
N TYR A 62 11.86 -16.70 19.60
CA TYR A 62 11.58 -15.52 18.77
C TYR A 62 11.74 -15.83 17.28
N SER A 63 12.66 -16.74 16.93
CA SER A 63 12.88 -17.15 15.54
C SER A 63 11.63 -17.81 14.97
N GLU A 64 11.04 -18.76 15.69
CA GLU A 64 9.80 -19.44 15.26
C GLU A 64 8.63 -18.47 15.12
N TYR A 65 8.43 -17.60 16.11
CA TYR A 65 7.40 -16.56 16.04
C TYR A 65 7.61 -15.64 14.83
N SER A 66 8.86 -15.22 14.57
CA SER A 66 9.16 -14.33 13.45
C SER A 66 8.98 -15.00 12.09
N GLU A 67 9.27 -16.29 11.96
CA GLU A 67 9.03 -17.02 10.70
C GLU A 67 7.53 -17.21 10.47
N ALA A 68 6.77 -17.63 11.49
CA ALA A 68 5.32 -17.77 11.37
C ALA A 68 4.63 -16.43 11.00
N LYS A 69 5.12 -15.31 11.55
CA LYS A 69 4.67 -13.97 11.16
C LYS A 69 4.93 -13.69 9.69
N LYS A 70 6.14 -13.97 9.19
CA LYS A 70 6.50 -13.72 7.78
C LYS A 70 5.65 -14.55 6.82
N GLU A 71 5.37 -15.80 7.17
CA GLU A 71 4.52 -16.68 6.36
C GLU A 71 3.10 -16.14 6.21
N ILE A 72 2.49 -15.63 7.29
CA ILE A 72 1.12 -15.09 7.25
C ILE A 72 1.06 -13.75 6.52
N GLU A 73 2.03 -12.86 6.77
CA GLU A 73 2.00 -11.49 6.24
C GLU A 73 2.66 -11.35 4.87
N ASN A 74 3.25 -12.43 4.35
CA ASN A 74 4.16 -12.41 3.21
C ASN A 74 5.27 -11.34 3.38
N GLY A 75 5.70 -11.11 4.63
CA GLY A 75 6.65 -10.04 4.99
C GLY A 75 6.21 -8.62 4.61
N GLN A 76 4.92 -8.36 4.36
CA GLN A 76 4.43 -7.10 3.84
C GLN A 76 4.68 -5.93 4.80
N PHE A 77 5.26 -4.87 4.27
CA PHE A 77 5.26 -3.53 4.86
C PHE A 77 5.16 -2.50 3.73
N PHE A 78 4.64 -1.32 4.03
CA PHE A 78 4.64 -0.22 3.08
C PHE A 78 5.70 0.82 3.45
N THR A 79 6.51 1.18 2.45
CA THR A 79 7.54 2.20 2.59
C THR A 79 6.91 3.54 2.97
N PRO A 80 7.38 4.22 4.04
CA PRO A 80 6.82 5.51 4.44
C PRO A 80 6.92 6.57 3.32
N PRO A 81 5.93 7.47 3.18
CA PRO A 81 5.91 8.47 2.10
C PRO A 81 7.16 9.33 1.99
N ALA A 82 7.79 9.68 3.12
CA ALA A 82 9.04 10.44 3.14
C ALA A 82 10.20 9.68 2.44
N ILE A 83 10.27 8.35 2.60
CA ILE A 83 11.28 7.51 1.96
C ILE A 83 10.95 7.31 0.48
N CYS A 84 9.68 7.09 0.14
CA CYS A 84 9.25 7.03 -1.26
C CYS A 84 9.61 8.30 -2.02
N ARG A 85 9.32 9.47 -1.43
CA ARG A 85 9.68 10.77 -1.98
C ARG A 85 11.18 10.91 -2.17
N PHE A 86 11.96 10.61 -1.12
CA PHE A 86 13.41 10.70 -1.17
C PHE A 86 14.00 9.85 -2.31
N ILE A 87 13.54 8.62 -2.47
CA ILE A 87 14.00 7.73 -3.54
C ILE A 87 13.58 8.27 -4.92
N ALA A 88 12.33 8.70 -5.08
CA ALA A 88 11.85 9.25 -6.35
C ALA A 88 12.62 10.52 -6.76
N GLU A 89 12.88 11.43 -5.81
CA GLU A 89 13.68 12.65 -6.04
C GLU A 89 15.15 12.31 -6.32
N THR A 90 15.70 11.27 -5.70
CA THR A 90 17.08 10.82 -5.94
C THR A 90 17.25 10.20 -7.33
N LEU A 91 16.28 9.39 -7.76
CA LEU A 91 16.28 8.79 -9.10
C LEU A 91 15.96 9.81 -10.19
N SER A 92 15.11 10.81 -9.86
CA SER A 92 14.70 11.91 -10.73
C SER A 92 14.32 11.48 -12.17
N PRO A 93 13.43 10.49 -12.36
CA PRO A 93 12.98 10.10 -13.69
C PRO A 93 12.26 11.27 -14.38
N SER A 94 12.40 11.35 -15.70
CA SER A 94 11.66 12.27 -16.57
C SER A 94 10.26 11.73 -16.89
N LYS A 95 9.44 12.50 -17.60
CA LYS A 95 8.09 12.07 -18.01
C LYS A 95 8.13 11.05 -19.15
N GLU A 96 9.24 11.03 -19.87
CA GLU A 96 9.51 10.17 -21.01
C GLU A 96 10.08 8.82 -20.57
N ASP A 97 10.55 8.71 -19.33
CA ASP A 97 11.06 7.47 -18.76
C ASP A 97 9.93 6.52 -18.34
N SER A 98 10.11 5.24 -18.64
CA SER A 98 9.29 4.16 -18.10
C SER A 98 9.87 3.66 -16.80
N VAL A 99 9.04 3.53 -15.76
CA VAL A 99 9.46 3.08 -14.43
C VAL A 99 8.68 1.83 -14.05
N ALA A 100 9.39 0.77 -13.67
CA ALA A 100 8.81 -0.48 -13.20
C ALA A 100 9.06 -0.66 -11.70
N ASP A 101 7.99 -0.92 -10.95
CA ASP A 101 8.03 -1.35 -9.55
C ASP A 101 7.46 -2.76 -9.45
N LEU A 102 8.34 -3.75 -9.29
CA LEU A 102 7.99 -5.17 -9.34
C LEU A 102 7.38 -5.70 -8.02
N THR A 103 7.33 -4.86 -6.99
CA THR A 103 6.77 -5.15 -5.67
C THR A 103 6.02 -3.92 -5.16
N CYS A 104 5.11 -3.42 -6.00
CA CYS A 104 4.60 -2.06 -5.85
C CYS A 104 3.65 -1.86 -4.67
N GLY A 105 3.15 -2.93 -4.05
CA GLY A 105 2.19 -2.84 -2.95
C GLY A 105 0.96 -2.04 -3.37
N THR A 106 0.74 -0.91 -2.70
CA THR A 106 -0.35 0.05 -3.00
C THR A 106 0.05 1.13 -4.01
N GLY A 107 1.27 1.06 -4.56
CA GLY A 107 1.84 2.07 -5.47
C GLY A 107 2.41 3.29 -4.75
N SER A 108 2.92 3.17 -3.52
CA SER A 108 3.41 4.33 -2.74
C SER A 108 4.47 5.17 -3.47
N PHE A 109 5.37 4.53 -4.24
CA PHE A 109 6.36 5.24 -5.06
C PHE A 109 5.72 6.01 -6.20
N PHE A 110 4.68 5.46 -6.84
CA PHE A 110 3.98 6.09 -7.97
C PHE A 110 3.43 7.47 -7.62
N ASN A 111 3.07 7.68 -6.35
CA ASN A 111 2.62 8.98 -5.86
C ASN A 111 3.59 10.12 -6.22
N PHE A 112 4.89 9.85 -6.23
CA PHE A 112 5.95 10.85 -6.39
C PHE A 112 6.55 10.89 -7.80
N LEU A 113 6.11 10.01 -8.70
CA LEU A 113 6.62 9.93 -10.07
C LEU A 113 5.89 10.91 -11.02
N PRO A 114 6.55 11.37 -12.11
CA PRO A 114 6.08 12.52 -12.88
C PRO A 114 4.98 12.21 -13.89
N SER A 115 4.79 10.94 -14.27
CA SER A 115 3.83 10.51 -15.29
C SER A 115 3.27 9.14 -14.92
N GLU A 116 1.97 9.06 -14.60
CA GLU A 116 1.32 7.81 -14.20
C GLU A 116 1.23 6.80 -15.34
N SER A 117 1.08 7.27 -16.58
CA SER A 117 0.95 6.42 -17.77
C SER A 117 2.23 5.72 -18.19
N SER A 118 3.39 6.10 -17.65
CA SER A 118 4.67 5.42 -17.89
C SER A 118 5.06 4.47 -16.75
N LEU A 119 4.16 4.23 -15.80
CA LEU A 119 4.41 3.37 -14.64
C LEU A 119 3.93 1.95 -14.88
N TYR A 120 4.75 0.99 -14.47
CA TYR A 120 4.48 -0.44 -14.53
C TYR A 120 4.59 -1.02 -13.13
N GLY A 121 3.49 -1.53 -12.58
CA GLY A 121 3.45 -2.18 -11.28
C GLY A 121 3.28 -3.69 -11.39
N CYS A 122 3.86 -4.42 -10.46
CA CYS A 122 3.53 -5.82 -10.18
C CYS A 122 3.32 -5.98 -8.68
N GLU A 123 2.28 -6.70 -8.29
CA GLU A 123 1.99 -7.02 -6.90
C GLU A 123 1.28 -8.38 -6.80
N ILE A 124 1.74 -9.23 -5.87
CA ILE A 124 1.20 -10.57 -5.68
C ILE A 124 0.03 -10.58 -4.68
N ASP A 125 0.01 -9.67 -3.71
CA ASP A 125 -1.10 -9.49 -2.78
C ASP A 125 -2.27 -8.82 -3.50
N GLY A 126 -3.30 -9.61 -3.81
CA GLY A 126 -4.49 -9.13 -4.52
C GLY A 126 -5.22 -7.96 -3.84
N LYS A 127 -5.08 -7.81 -2.51
CA LYS A 127 -5.65 -6.67 -1.78
C LYS A 127 -4.86 -5.39 -2.05
N ALA A 128 -3.55 -5.40 -1.87
CA ALA A 128 -2.69 -4.28 -2.21
C ALA A 128 -2.78 -3.91 -3.70
N TYR A 129 -2.79 -4.92 -4.59
CA TYR A 129 -3.04 -4.72 -6.03
C TYR A 129 -4.35 -3.97 -6.30
N THR A 130 -5.45 -4.38 -5.65
CA THR A 130 -6.77 -3.73 -5.80
C THR A 130 -6.68 -2.25 -5.44
N VAL A 131 -5.98 -1.91 -4.36
CA VAL A 131 -5.79 -0.53 -3.91
C VAL A 131 -4.89 0.24 -4.87
N ALA A 132 -3.75 -0.33 -5.30
CA ALA A 132 -2.85 0.30 -6.26
C ALA A 132 -3.56 0.63 -7.58
N ARG A 133 -4.36 -0.30 -8.11
CA ARG A 133 -5.11 -0.10 -9.35
C ARG A 133 -6.16 1.01 -9.21
N TYR A 134 -6.80 1.11 -8.06
CA TYR A 134 -7.75 2.18 -7.77
C TYR A 134 -7.06 3.55 -7.66
N LEU A 135 -5.89 3.61 -6.99
CA LEU A 135 -5.14 4.84 -6.79
C LEU A 135 -4.41 5.32 -8.06
N TYR A 136 -3.99 4.41 -8.93
CA TYR A 136 -3.21 4.69 -10.15
C TYR A 136 -3.83 4.02 -11.38
N PRO A 137 -5.04 4.43 -11.80
CA PRO A 137 -5.77 3.81 -12.90
C PRO A 137 -5.09 3.96 -14.28
N ASN A 138 -4.15 4.89 -14.44
CA ASN A 138 -3.42 5.07 -15.71
C ASN A 138 -2.10 4.28 -15.77
N ALA A 139 -1.64 3.72 -14.65
CA ALA A 139 -0.47 2.82 -14.65
C ALA A 139 -0.81 1.49 -15.34
N THR A 140 0.20 0.77 -15.81
CA THR A 140 0.06 -0.63 -16.25
C THR A 140 0.31 -1.52 -15.03
N MET A 141 -0.66 -2.38 -14.67
CA MET A 141 -0.65 -3.18 -13.43
C MET A 141 -1.00 -4.64 -13.71
#